data_AF-A0A2G8HY01-F1
#
_entry.id   AF-A0A2G8HY01-F1
#
_cell.length_a   1.000
_cell.length_b   1.000
_cell.length_c   1.000
_cell.angle_alpha   90.00
_cell.angle_beta   90.00
_cell.angle_gamma   90.00
#
_symmetry.space_group_name_H-M   'P 1'
#
loop_
_entity.id
_entity.type
_entity.pdbx_description
1 polymer ?
#
loop_
_entity_poly.entity_id
_entity_poly.type
_entity_poly.pdbx_seq_one_letter_code
_entity_poly.pdbx_strand_id
1 'polypeptide(L)'
;MVIKTFNAFLLFLLSFNSFAFTLNTNFAAAFPGEEVVVNLATHDCDNLPYTNDEILSMASEGVNKFWNRVPTSKLKIRRGNHTSVSNDFESGPLCTSNTNGCTANPALSGQTQILMSCNTNSSNFSSNGVLAVTANVNTSGDNIVGSVILLNNRAGSGLANLSRESFISVLAHEIGHAIGLGHSPVTDSLMYFSNIANRVSLGEDDMDGITYLYPREQPTSCGSVAYIQDDYRGGKPIASLLLVIGLVIVALKSKGKALLS
;
A
#
# COMPACT_ATOMS: atom_id res chain seq x y z
N MET A 1 -41.44 37.10 4.90
CA MET A 1 -40.66 36.38 5.92
C MET A 1 -40.37 34.96 5.42
N VAL A 2 -39.52 34.82 4.39
CA VAL A 2 -39.21 33.51 3.75
C VAL A 2 -37.72 33.49 3.35
N ILE A 3 -36.83 33.87 4.27
CA ILE A 3 -35.37 33.87 4.04
C ILE A 3 -34.64 33.33 5.29
N LYS A 4 -35.14 32.25 5.90
CA LYS A 4 -34.44 31.63 7.04
C LYS A 4 -34.30 30.11 6.99
N THR A 5 -34.91 29.42 6.03
CA THR A 5 -34.90 27.96 5.98
C THR A 5 -33.95 27.35 4.95
N PHE A 6 -33.24 28.14 4.14
CA PHE A 6 -32.37 27.60 3.09
C PHE A 6 -30.88 27.45 3.48
N ASN A 7 -30.48 27.90 4.67
CA ASN A 7 -29.08 27.85 5.11
C ASN A 7 -28.70 26.60 5.91
N ALA A 8 -29.65 25.74 6.30
CA ALA A 8 -29.35 24.52 7.05
C ALA A 8 -28.91 23.34 6.15
N PHE A 9 -29.18 23.40 4.84
CA PHE A 9 -28.86 22.30 3.92
C PHE A 9 -27.47 22.42 3.28
N LEU A 10 -26.85 23.60 3.32
CA LEU A 10 -25.55 23.84 2.68
C LEU A 10 -24.35 23.40 3.55
N LEU A 11 -24.56 23.16 4.85
CA LEU A 11 -23.50 22.73 5.79
C LEU A 11 -23.20 21.22 5.72
N PHE A 12 -24.02 20.42 5.01
CA PHE A 12 -23.75 18.99 4.77
C PHE A 12 -22.88 18.72 3.53
N LEU A 13 -22.48 19.77 2.80
CA LEU A 13 -21.65 19.67 1.58
C LEU A 13 -20.16 19.96 1.83
N LEU A 14 -19.75 20.19 3.08
CA LEU A 14 -18.35 20.16 3.45
C LEU A 14 -17.94 18.69 3.65
N SER A 15 -17.77 17.97 2.54
CA SER A 15 -17.08 16.69 2.53
C SER A 15 -15.62 16.95 2.90
N PHE A 16 -15.33 16.90 4.20
CA PHE A 16 -13.96 16.75 4.67
C PHE A 16 -13.47 15.41 4.11
N ASN A 17 -12.40 15.43 3.31
CA ASN A 17 -11.69 14.21 2.94
C ASN A 17 -11.10 13.63 4.23
N SER A 18 -11.82 12.73 4.89
CA SER A 18 -11.27 11.95 6.00
C SER A 18 -10.59 10.73 5.41
N PHE A 19 -9.28 10.80 5.25
CA PHE A 19 -8.48 9.62 5.00
C PHE A 19 -8.37 8.82 6.30
N ALA A 20 -8.65 7.52 6.26
CA ALA A 20 -8.52 6.64 7.43
C ALA A 20 -7.12 6.00 7.51
N PHE A 21 -6.30 6.14 6.46
CA PHE A 21 -5.00 5.52 6.39
C PHE A 21 -4.05 6.22 7.34
N THR A 22 -3.11 5.44 7.87
CA THR A 22 -2.03 5.98 8.69
C THR A 22 -0.71 5.80 7.97
N LEU A 23 0.29 6.55 8.41
CA LEU A 23 1.65 6.50 7.87
C LEU A 23 2.59 6.05 8.98
N ASN A 24 3.66 5.35 8.64
CA ASN A 24 4.68 4.92 9.59
C ASN A 24 5.44 6.08 10.22
N THR A 25 5.43 7.24 9.55
CA THR A 25 6.04 8.47 10.07
C THR A 25 5.05 9.63 10.01
N ASN A 26 5.20 10.57 10.94
CA ASN A 26 4.42 11.82 10.97
C ASN A 26 4.83 12.83 9.89
N PHE A 27 5.84 12.51 9.08
CA PHE A 27 6.34 13.34 7.98
C PHE A 27 6.16 12.67 6.61
N ALA A 28 5.34 11.61 6.53
CA ALA A 28 5.00 10.92 5.28
C ALA A 28 6.22 10.42 4.50
N ALA A 29 7.11 9.70 5.17
CA ALA A 29 8.30 9.16 4.54
C ALA A 29 7.95 8.23 3.37
N ALA A 30 8.59 8.41 2.23
CA ALA A 30 8.41 7.58 1.05
C ALA A 30 9.75 7.31 0.35
N PHE A 31 9.87 6.23 -0.42
CA PHE A 31 11.02 6.10 -1.32
C PHE A 31 10.93 7.17 -2.42
N PRO A 32 12.03 7.91 -2.73
CA PRO A 32 11.99 9.01 -3.69
C PRO A 32 11.77 8.57 -5.15
N GLY A 33 12.06 7.31 -5.47
CA GLY A 33 11.98 6.75 -6.82
C GLY A 33 10.61 6.20 -7.17
N GLU A 34 10.45 5.81 -8.44
CA GLU A 34 9.28 5.06 -8.91
C GLU A 34 9.46 3.55 -8.77
N GLU A 35 10.68 3.09 -8.45
CA GLU A 35 10.99 1.68 -8.29
C GLU A 35 11.70 1.43 -6.96
N VAL A 36 11.31 0.36 -6.28
CA VAL A 36 12.00 -0.17 -5.10
C VAL A 36 12.13 -1.68 -5.22
N VAL A 37 13.24 -2.21 -4.74
CA VAL A 37 13.56 -3.64 -4.83
C VAL A 37 13.43 -4.29 -3.46
N VAL A 38 12.84 -5.48 -3.41
CA VAL A 38 12.79 -6.34 -2.22
C VAL A 38 13.85 -7.41 -2.36
N ASN A 39 14.90 -7.34 -1.53
CA ASN A 39 15.92 -8.37 -1.40
C ASN A 39 15.63 -9.26 -0.20
N LEU A 40 16.27 -10.43 -0.14
CA LEU A 40 16.21 -11.33 1.02
C LEU A 40 17.63 -11.66 1.49
N ALA A 41 17.86 -11.62 2.80
CA ALA A 41 19.13 -12.06 3.37
C ALA A 41 19.40 -13.54 3.06
N THR A 42 20.68 -13.93 2.96
CA THR A 42 21.06 -15.34 2.72
C THR A 42 20.95 -16.22 3.97
N HIS A 43 20.66 -15.66 5.14
CA HIS A 43 20.52 -16.41 6.40
C HIS A 43 19.38 -17.42 6.33
N ASP A 44 19.54 -18.52 7.05
CA ASP A 44 18.61 -19.65 6.96
C ASP A 44 17.27 -19.35 7.64
N CYS A 45 16.19 -19.70 6.95
CA CYS A 45 14.81 -19.59 7.42
C CYS A 45 14.28 -20.95 7.93
N ASP A 46 15.12 -21.73 8.62
CA ASP A 46 14.89 -23.15 8.91
C ASP A 46 13.63 -23.48 9.75
N ASN A 47 13.09 -22.52 10.49
CA ASN A 47 11.85 -22.73 11.26
C ASN A 47 10.59 -22.35 10.46
N LEU A 48 10.74 -21.88 9.21
CA LEU A 48 9.65 -21.59 8.29
C LEU A 48 9.54 -22.74 7.25
N PRO A 49 8.33 -23.03 6.75
CA PRO A 49 8.11 -24.18 5.87
C PRO A 49 8.53 -23.94 4.40
N TYR A 50 9.22 -22.83 4.12
CA TYR A 50 9.56 -22.39 2.77
C TYR A 50 11.03 -22.01 2.70
N THR A 51 11.65 -22.33 1.58
CA THR A 51 13.01 -21.89 1.26
C THR A 51 13.08 -20.37 1.10
N ASN A 52 14.28 -19.81 1.20
CA ASN A 52 14.50 -18.39 0.99
C ASN A 52 13.99 -17.93 -0.39
N ASP A 53 14.21 -18.71 -1.45
CA ASP A 53 13.75 -18.33 -2.80
C ASP A 53 12.22 -18.35 -2.91
N GLU A 54 11.55 -19.32 -2.27
CA GLU A 54 10.09 -19.35 -2.19
C GLU A 54 9.53 -18.15 -1.43
N ILE A 55 10.13 -17.77 -0.30
CA ILE A 55 9.75 -16.57 0.47
C ILE A 55 9.89 -15.31 -0.39
N LEU A 56 11.02 -15.15 -1.07
CA LEU A 56 11.25 -14.00 -1.95
C LEU A 56 10.28 -13.99 -3.15
N SER A 57 9.97 -15.17 -3.71
CA SER A 57 8.96 -15.34 -4.76
C SER A 57 7.57 -14.94 -4.27
N MET A 58 7.18 -15.37 -3.07
CA MET A 58 5.90 -15.04 -2.43
C MET A 58 5.77 -13.56 -2.11
N ALA A 59 6.85 -12.90 -1.68
CA ALA A 59 6.86 -11.44 -1.51
C ALA A 59 6.58 -10.72 -2.83
N SER A 60 7.24 -11.16 -3.92
CA SER A 60 6.99 -10.60 -5.25
C SER A 60 5.56 -10.87 -5.74
N GLU A 61 4.99 -12.04 -5.43
CA GLU A 61 3.61 -12.36 -5.75
C GLU A 61 2.63 -11.45 -5.00
N GLY A 62 2.81 -11.28 -3.68
CA GLY A 62 1.99 -10.39 -2.86
C GLY A 62 2.03 -8.95 -3.37
N VAL A 63 3.23 -8.44 -3.65
CA VAL A 63 3.44 -7.13 -4.27
C VAL A 63 2.66 -6.96 -5.56
N ASN A 64 2.68 -7.96 -6.45
CA ASN A 64 1.96 -7.89 -7.73
C ASN A 64 0.45 -8.00 -7.55
N LYS A 65 0.01 -8.82 -6.59
CA LYS A 65 -1.40 -9.03 -6.24
C LYS A 65 -2.04 -7.79 -5.61
N PHE A 66 -1.25 -7.00 -4.88
CA PHE A 66 -1.71 -5.87 -4.07
C PHE A 66 -1.13 -4.55 -4.58
N TRP A 67 0.12 -4.21 -4.26
CA TRP A 67 0.68 -2.86 -4.44
C TRP A 67 0.87 -2.42 -5.90
N ASN A 68 1.46 -3.27 -6.75
CA ASN A 68 1.77 -2.89 -8.14
C ASN A 68 0.54 -2.72 -9.03
N ARG A 69 -0.63 -3.19 -8.57
CA ARG A 69 -1.90 -3.12 -9.29
C ARG A 69 -2.61 -1.77 -9.11
N VAL A 70 -2.22 -0.98 -8.11
CA VAL A 70 -2.89 0.28 -7.78
C VAL A 70 -2.60 1.31 -8.89
N PRO A 71 -3.58 1.67 -9.73
CA PRO A 71 -3.33 2.43 -10.95
C PRO A 71 -2.96 3.90 -10.65
N THR A 72 -3.40 4.41 -9.51
CA THR A 72 -3.14 5.76 -9.01
C THR A 72 -1.78 5.88 -8.33
N SER A 73 -1.07 4.78 -8.12
CA SER A 73 0.30 4.78 -7.61
C SER A 73 1.34 4.71 -8.74
N LYS A 74 2.39 5.53 -8.63
CA LYS A 74 3.55 5.45 -9.54
C LYS A 74 4.53 4.35 -9.16
N LEU A 75 4.55 3.95 -7.89
CA LEU A 75 5.51 3.01 -7.34
C LEU A 75 5.39 1.62 -7.99
N LYS A 76 6.54 1.04 -8.32
CA LYS A 76 6.72 -0.34 -8.73
C LYS A 76 7.70 -1.02 -7.79
N ILE A 77 7.22 -2.06 -7.13
CA ILE A 77 8.03 -2.86 -6.24
C ILE A 77 8.46 -4.11 -7.02
N ARG A 78 9.75 -4.39 -7.06
CA ARG A 78 10.32 -5.50 -7.85
C ARG A 78 11.04 -6.51 -6.97
N ARG A 79 11.06 -7.75 -7.44
CA ARG A 79 11.88 -8.80 -6.86
C ARG A 79 13.37 -8.44 -7.02
N GLY A 80 14.11 -8.55 -5.94
CA GLY A 80 15.56 -8.40 -5.90
C GLY A 80 16.28 -9.73 -5.86
N ASN A 81 17.42 -9.73 -5.18
CA ASN A 81 18.32 -10.87 -5.07
C ASN A 81 18.42 -11.35 -3.61
N HIS A 82 19.11 -12.49 -3.46
CA HIS A 82 19.64 -12.87 -2.16
C HIS A 82 20.91 -12.08 -1.86
N THR A 83 20.97 -11.51 -0.66
CA THR A 83 22.07 -10.61 -0.25
C THR A 83 22.74 -11.15 1.02
N SER A 84 24.05 -11.29 0.99
CA SER A 84 24.83 -11.60 2.20
C SER A 84 24.89 -10.36 3.09
N VAL A 85 24.49 -10.50 4.34
CA VAL A 85 24.45 -9.42 5.35
C VAL A 85 25.03 -9.91 6.67
N SER A 86 25.25 -9.00 7.63
CA SER A 86 25.78 -9.38 8.95
C SER A 86 24.80 -10.26 9.74
N ASN A 87 25.29 -10.96 10.76
CA ASN A 87 24.46 -11.80 11.63
C ASN A 87 23.45 -10.98 12.45
N ASP A 88 23.61 -9.66 12.53
CA ASP A 88 22.64 -8.78 13.22
C ASP A 88 21.24 -8.85 12.60
N PHE A 89 21.14 -9.17 11.31
CA PHE A 89 19.84 -9.37 10.64
C PHE A 89 19.13 -10.66 11.09
N GLU A 90 19.89 -11.66 11.54
CA GLU A 90 19.37 -12.95 12.01
C GLU A 90 19.09 -12.98 13.52
N SER A 91 19.95 -12.34 14.31
CA SER A 91 19.89 -12.45 15.78
C SER A 91 19.76 -11.10 16.50
N GLY A 92 19.90 -9.98 15.80
CA GLY A 92 19.83 -8.65 16.39
C GLY A 92 18.40 -8.12 16.56
N PRO A 93 18.20 -7.14 17.46
CA PRO A 93 16.94 -6.42 17.54
C PRO A 93 16.78 -5.47 16.33
N LEU A 94 15.55 -5.25 15.89
CA LEU A 94 15.21 -4.24 14.88
C LEU A 94 15.39 -2.83 15.44
N CYS A 95 14.99 -2.64 16.70
CA CYS A 95 15.00 -1.36 17.41
C CYS A 95 15.86 -1.46 18.67
N THR A 96 16.74 -0.47 18.89
CA THR A 96 17.55 -0.38 20.12
C THR A 96 16.83 0.35 21.26
N SER A 97 15.80 1.14 20.93
CA SER A 97 14.92 1.83 21.88
C SER A 97 13.53 2.00 21.26
N ASN A 98 12.51 2.03 22.11
CA ASN A 98 11.10 2.20 21.74
C ASN A 98 10.41 3.39 22.44
N THR A 99 11.16 4.22 23.18
CA THR A 99 10.59 5.27 24.05
C THR A 99 9.82 6.34 23.29
N ASN A 100 10.15 6.60 22.02
CA ASN A 100 9.47 7.55 21.13
C ASN A 100 9.24 6.93 19.72
N GLY A 101 8.94 5.63 19.67
CA GLY A 101 8.98 4.83 18.45
C GLY A 101 10.32 4.10 18.27
N CYS A 102 10.41 3.30 17.21
CA CYS A 102 11.56 2.46 16.93
C CYS A 102 12.79 3.30 16.57
N THR A 103 13.78 3.34 17.46
CA THR A 103 15.14 3.78 17.08
C THR A 103 15.84 2.60 16.42
N ALA A 104 15.97 2.63 15.10
CA ALA A 104 16.54 1.53 14.32
C ALA A 104 17.93 1.12 14.84
N ASN A 105 18.20 -0.18 14.82
CA ASN A 105 19.51 -0.71 15.15
C ASN A 105 20.55 -0.21 14.12
N PRO A 106 21.63 0.47 14.56
CA PRO A 106 22.66 0.98 13.65
C PRO A 106 23.34 -0.10 12.79
N ALA A 107 23.35 -1.36 13.23
CA ALA A 107 23.87 -2.47 12.42
C ALA A 107 23.01 -2.73 11.16
N LEU A 108 21.73 -2.32 11.19
CA LEU A 108 20.77 -2.54 10.11
C LEU A 108 20.62 -1.30 9.19
N SER A 109 21.11 -0.12 9.59
CA SER A 109 20.85 1.15 8.89
C SER A 109 21.59 1.34 7.56
N GLY A 110 22.50 0.43 7.21
CA GLY A 110 23.23 0.47 5.93
C GLY A 110 22.38 0.11 4.70
N GLN A 111 21.12 -0.30 4.88
CA GLN A 111 20.26 -0.70 3.76
C GLN A 111 19.82 0.50 2.91
N THR A 112 19.71 0.28 1.59
CA THR A 112 19.36 1.31 0.59
C THR A 112 18.13 0.94 -0.24
N GLN A 113 17.47 -0.16 0.10
CA GLN A 113 16.25 -0.71 -0.51
C GLN A 113 15.46 -1.44 0.60
N ILE A 114 14.51 -2.30 0.22
CA ILE A 114 13.85 -3.20 1.16
C ILE A 114 14.70 -4.47 1.29
N LEU A 115 15.03 -4.86 2.52
CA LEU A 115 15.66 -6.13 2.82
C LEU A 115 14.80 -6.93 3.80
N MET A 116 14.39 -8.13 3.39
CA MET A 116 13.80 -9.12 4.28
C MET A 116 14.90 -9.98 4.92
N SER A 117 14.71 -10.42 6.17
CA SER A 117 15.56 -11.42 6.81
C SER A 117 14.74 -12.28 7.76
N CYS A 118 15.09 -13.55 7.88
CA CYS A 118 14.62 -14.38 8.99
C CYS A 118 15.36 -13.99 10.26
N ASN A 119 14.63 -13.89 11.37
CA ASN A 119 15.18 -13.43 12.64
C ASN A 119 14.62 -14.22 13.82
N THR A 120 15.46 -14.47 14.82
CA THR A 120 15.11 -15.29 16.00
C THR A 120 15.07 -14.50 17.31
N ASN A 121 15.34 -13.19 17.28
CA ASN A 121 15.47 -12.38 18.48
C ASN A 121 14.10 -12.15 19.15
N SER A 122 13.98 -12.54 20.42
CA SER A 122 12.74 -12.44 21.19
C SER A 122 12.29 -11.01 21.49
N SER A 123 13.17 -10.01 21.40
CA SER A 123 12.78 -8.59 21.55
C SER A 123 11.97 -8.07 20.36
N ASN A 124 12.18 -8.64 19.17
CA ASN A 124 11.38 -8.35 17.97
C ASN A 124 10.02 -9.06 18.03
N PHE A 125 9.99 -10.24 18.65
CA PHE A 125 8.82 -11.11 18.67
C PHE A 125 8.43 -11.43 20.12
N SER A 126 7.60 -10.59 20.73
CA SER A 126 7.16 -10.78 22.14
C SER A 126 6.38 -12.08 22.37
N SER A 127 5.79 -12.65 21.32
CA SER A 127 5.13 -13.96 21.32
C SER A 127 5.26 -14.65 19.96
N ASN A 128 4.87 -15.93 19.88
CA ASN A 128 4.77 -16.63 18.60
C ASN A 128 3.65 -16.08 17.70
N GLY A 129 2.75 -15.24 18.23
CA GLY A 129 1.71 -14.57 17.45
C GLY A 129 2.20 -13.34 16.68
N VAL A 130 3.41 -12.84 16.95
CA VAL A 130 4.03 -11.78 16.15
C VAL A 130 4.65 -12.42 14.92
N LEU A 131 4.11 -12.18 13.75
CA LEU A 131 4.47 -12.92 12.54
C LEU A 131 5.71 -12.34 11.86
N ALA A 132 5.80 -11.01 11.82
CA ALA A 132 6.93 -10.26 11.30
C ALA A 132 6.93 -8.86 11.93
N VAL A 133 8.03 -8.13 11.73
CA VAL A 133 8.15 -6.72 12.12
C VAL A 133 8.90 -5.95 11.04
N THR A 134 8.54 -4.69 10.83
CA THR A 134 9.14 -3.84 9.80
C THR A 134 9.50 -2.47 10.33
N ALA A 135 10.64 -1.93 9.90
CA ALA A 135 11.02 -0.54 10.17
C ALA A 135 11.74 0.09 8.97
N ASN A 136 11.52 1.40 8.77
CA ASN A 136 12.34 2.23 7.91
C ASN A 136 13.65 2.55 8.65
N VAL A 137 14.67 1.71 8.48
CA VAL A 137 15.92 1.75 9.25
C VAL A 137 16.87 2.86 8.82
N ASN A 138 16.64 3.44 7.64
CA ASN A 138 17.42 4.55 7.11
C ASN A 138 16.50 5.53 6.40
N THR A 139 16.43 6.76 6.92
CA THR A 139 15.63 7.84 6.36
C THR A 139 16.46 9.12 6.27
N SER A 140 16.27 9.90 5.22
CA SER A 140 16.88 11.21 5.03
C SER A 140 15.82 12.25 4.72
N GLY A 141 15.46 13.06 5.72
CA GLY A 141 14.29 13.93 5.64
C GLY A 141 13.02 13.10 5.48
N ASP A 142 12.24 13.38 4.45
CA ASP A 142 11.05 12.66 4.02
C ASP A 142 11.33 11.44 3.13
N ASN A 143 12.60 11.13 2.88
CA ASN A 143 12.97 10.00 2.03
C ASN A 143 13.26 8.75 2.85
N ILE A 144 12.57 7.67 2.54
CA ILE A 144 13.01 6.33 2.93
C ILE A 144 14.21 6.00 2.04
N VAL A 145 15.35 5.76 2.69
CA VAL A 145 16.56 5.25 2.03
C VAL A 145 16.57 3.73 2.10
N GLY A 146 16.21 3.14 3.23
CA GLY A 146 16.17 1.69 3.38
C GLY A 146 15.23 1.22 4.47
N SER A 147 14.66 0.04 4.24
CA SER A 147 13.69 -0.61 5.13
C SER A 147 14.09 -2.05 5.38
N VAL A 148 13.84 -2.53 6.59
CA VAL A 148 14.11 -3.91 6.98
C VAL A 148 12.82 -4.56 7.46
N ILE A 149 12.57 -5.76 6.96
CA ILE A 149 11.49 -6.64 7.37
C ILE A 149 12.13 -7.85 8.03
N LEU A 150 11.76 -8.14 9.27
CA LEU A 150 12.21 -9.33 9.99
C LEU A 150 11.06 -10.32 10.13
N LEU A 151 11.22 -11.50 9.53
CA LEU A 151 10.27 -12.61 9.62
C LEU A 151 10.54 -13.40 10.90
N ASN A 152 9.49 -13.74 11.65
CA ASN A 152 9.64 -14.50 12.88
C ASN A 152 10.03 -15.96 12.58
N ASN A 153 11.33 -16.22 12.62
CA ASN A 153 11.94 -17.53 12.41
C ASN A 153 12.19 -18.26 13.75
N ARG A 154 11.50 -17.89 14.83
CA ARG A 154 11.58 -18.62 16.10
C ARG A 154 10.84 -19.95 16.01
N ALA A 155 11.35 -20.97 16.70
CA ALA A 155 10.66 -22.25 16.82
C ALA A 155 9.22 -22.07 17.34
N GLY A 156 8.25 -22.65 16.62
CA GLY A 156 6.82 -22.54 16.95
C GLY A 156 6.17 -21.20 16.58
N SER A 157 6.84 -20.36 15.77
CA SER A 157 6.27 -19.13 15.19
C SER A 157 4.92 -19.40 14.51
N GLY A 158 3.96 -18.51 14.72
CA GLY A 158 2.67 -18.55 14.04
C GLY A 158 2.81 -18.37 12.53
N LEU A 159 3.87 -17.70 12.07
CA LEU A 159 4.16 -17.49 10.65
C LEU A 159 4.36 -18.83 9.93
N ALA A 160 5.00 -19.79 10.58
CA ALA A 160 5.26 -21.12 10.03
C ALA A 160 3.98 -21.95 9.84
N ASN A 161 2.89 -21.61 10.54
CA ASN A 161 1.62 -22.35 10.50
C ASN A 161 0.59 -21.74 9.55
N LEU A 162 0.93 -20.66 8.84
CA LEU A 162 0.02 -20.03 7.90
C LEU A 162 -0.13 -20.84 6.62
N SER A 163 -1.31 -20.74 6.00
CA SER A 163 -1.45 -21.11 4.59
C SER A 163 -0.55 -20.22 3.74
N ARG A 164 -0.16 -20.71 2.55
CA ARG A 164 0.64 -19.94 1.59
C ARG A 164 0.03 -18.56 1.28
N GLU A 165 -1.29 -18.50 1.06
CA GLU A 165 -2.01 -17.26 0.78
C GLU A 165 -1.94 -16.26 1.95
N SER A 166 -2.11 -16.75 3.18
CA SER A 166 -1.96 -15.90 4.37
C SER A 166 -0.52 -15.45 4.57
N PHE A 167 0.47 -16.31 4.27
CA PHE A 167 1.89 -15.95 4.30
C PHE A 167 2.19 -14.82 3.30
N ILE A 168 1.71 -14.93 2.06
CA ILE A 168 1.83 -13.87 1.04
C ILE A 168 1.19 -12.56 1.50
N SER A 169 0.03 -12.65 2.15
CA SER A 169 -0.69 -11.47 2.63
C SER A 169 0.07 -10.78 3.76
N VAL A 170 0.70 -11.55 4.67
CA VAL A 170 1.61 -11.00 5.69
C VAL A 170 2.82 -10.35 5.05
N LEU A 171 3.49 -11.00 4.08
CA LEU A 171 4.61 -10.38 3.37
C LEU A 171 4.22 -9.06 2.69
N ALA A 172 3.04 -9.02 2.05
CA ALA A 172 2.54 -7.82 1.41
C ALA A 172 2.21 -6.71 2.43
N HIS A 173 1.65 -7.06 3.59
CA HIS A 173 1.42 -6.14 4.71
C HIS A 173 2.74 -5.51 5.20
N GLU A 174 3.75 -6.33 5.48
CA GLU A 174 5.06 -5.84 5.91
C GLU A 174 5.73 -4.96 4.85
N ILE A 175 5.56 -5.29 3.56
CA ILE A 175 6.05 -4.44 2.47
C ILE A 175 5.31 -3.09 2.46
N GLY A 176 4.02 -3.06 2.81
CA GLY A 176 3.27 -1.82 3.02
C GLY A 176 3.91 -0.91 4.06
N HIS A 177 4.34 -1.47 5.19
CA HIS A 177 5.15 -0.75 6.18
C HIS A 177 6.51 -0.31 5.62
N ALA A 178 7.19 -1.19 4.89
CA ALA A 178 8.48 -0.89 4.32
C ALA A 178 8.45 0.31 3.35
N ILE A 179 7.31 0.54 2.67
CA ILE A 179 7.10 1.69 1.78
C ILE A 179 6.43 2.89 2.46
N GLY A 180 6.22 2.86 3.78
CA GLY A 180 5.81 4.03 4.57
C GLY A 180 4.36 4.04 5.06
N LEU A 181 3.54 3.02 4.75
CA LEU A 181 2.18 2.92 5.26
C LEU A 181 2.18 2.46 6.72
N GLY A 182 1.29 3.04 7.53
CA GLY A 182 1.01 2.58 8.89
C GLY A 182 -0.17 1.61 8.93
N HIS A 183 -0.55 1.20 10.14
CA HIS A 183 -1.72 0.34 10.31
C HIS A 183 -3.02 1.07 9.97
N SER A 184 -3.90 0.41 9.20
CA SER A 184 -5.26 0.87 8.97
C SER A 184 -6.17 0.51 10.16
N PRO A 185 -7.10 1.41 10.57
CA PRO A 185 -8.16 1.06 11.51
C PRO A 185 -9.29 0.22 10.86
N VAL A 186 -9.30 0.12 9.52
CA VAL A 186 -10.33 -0.58 8.75
C VAL A 186 -9.97 -2.06 8.67
N THR A 187 -10.85 -2.94 9.17
CA THR A 187 -10.60 -4.39 9.28
C THR A 187 -10.34 -5.09 7.95
N ASP A 188 -10.91 -4.54 6.88
CA ASP A 188 -10.86 -5.12 5.54
C ASP A 188 -9.58 -4.72 4.79
N SER A 189 -8.85 -3.72 5.30
CA SER A 189 -7.60 -3.27 4.72
C SER A 189 -6.48 -4.28 4.95
N LEU A 190 -5.62 -4.44 3.95
CA LEU A 190 -4.38 -5.21 4.05
C LEU A 190 -3.55 -4.73 5.23
N MET A 191 -3.46 -3.42 5.44
CA MET A 191 -2.73 -2.79 6.53
C MET A 191 -3.41 -2.85 7.90
N TYR A 192 -4.52 -3.57 8.09
CA TYR A 192 -5.06 -3.78 9.44
C TYR A 192 -4.08 -4.58 10.31
N PHE A 193 -3.82 -4.09 11.53
CA PHE A 193 -2.76 -4.57 12.44
C PHE A 193 -2.83 -6.06 12.82
N SER A 194 -3.99 -6.70 12.66
CA SER A 194 -4.17 -8.11 12.96
C SER A 194 -4.29 -8.92 11.67
N ASN A 195 -3.66 -10.09 11.67
CA ASN A 195 -3.82 -11.06 10.60
C ASN A 195 -5.22 -11.66 10.65
N ILE A 196 -6.05 -11.32 9.66
CA ILE A 196 -7.37 -11.92 9.46
C ILE A 196 -7.24 -12.98 8.37
N ALA A 197 -7.71 -14.19 8.67
CA ALA A 197 -7.68 -15.30 7.73
C ALA A 197 -8.36 -14.91 6.41
N ASN A 198 -7.78 -15.32 5.27
CA ASN A 198 -8.31 -15.09 3.93
C ASN A 198 -8.38 -13.61 3.50
N ARG A 199 -7.55 -12.73 4.04
CA ARG A 199 -7.42 -11.36 3.50
C ARG A 199 -6.74 -11.39 2.13
N VAL A 200 -7.53 -11.32 1.06
CA VAL A 200 -7.07 -11.50 -0.33
C VAL A 200 -7.25 -10.26 -1.21
N SER A 201 -7.68 -9.13 -0.65
CA SER A 201 -7.88 -7.86 -1.35
C SER A 201 -7.23 -6.67 -0.65
N LEU A 202 -6.91 -5.62 -1.40
CA LEU A 202 -6.65 -4.29 -0.86
C LEU A 202 -7.97 -3.61 -0.49
N GLY A 203 -8.00 -2.94 0.66
CA GLY A 203 -9.04 -1.99 1.01
C GLY A 203 -8.80 -0.63 0.33
N GLU A 204 -9.84 0.20 0.27
CA GLU A 204 -9.73 1.58 -0.24
C GLU A 204 -8.65 2.37 0.50
N ASP A 205 -8.58 2.16 1.82
CA ASP A 205 -7.62 2.82 2.69
C ASP A 205 -6.16 2.53 2.31
N ASP A 206 -5.87 1.29 1.92
CA ASP A 206 -4.53 0.91 1.45
C ASP A 206 -4.21 1.59 0.11
N MET A 207 -5.20 1.68 -0.79
CA MET A 207 -5.05 2.31 -2.11
C MET A 207 -4.87 3.83 -1.99
N ASP A 208 -5.61 4.48 -1.09
CA ASP A 208 -5.48 5.90 -0.80
C ASP A 208 -4.12 6.21 -0.17
N GLY A 209 -3.68 5.40 0.79
CA GLY A 209 -2.38 5.58 1.44
C GLY A 209 -1.21 5.46 0.46
N ILE A 210 -1.18 4.43 -0.39
CA ILE A 210 -0.12 4.27 -1.38
C ILE A 210 -0.19 5.32 -2.50
N THR A 211 -1.40 5.79 -2.84
CA THR A 211 -1.59 6.89 -3.79
C THR A 211 -1.10 8.21 -3.21
N TYR A 212 -1.33 8.44 -1.92
CA TYR A 212 -0.87 9.63 -1.21
C TYR A 212 0.67 9.71 -1.18
N LEU A 213 1.35 8.61 -0.85
CA LEU A 213 2.81 8.57 -0.80
C LEU A 213 3.46 8.55 -2.19
N TYR A 214 2.82 7.88 -3.16
CA TYR A 214 3.39 7.65 -4.49
C TYR A 214 2.41 8.03 -5.59
N PRO A 215 1.97 9.30 -5.71
CA PRO A 215 0.93 9.67 -6.65
C PRO A 215 1.40 9.51 -8.09
N ARG A 216 0.54 8.91 -8.93
CA ARG A 216 0.70 8.90 -10.39
C ARG A 216 -0.14 10.01 -10.99
N GLU A 217 0.51 10.94 -11.70
CA GLU A 217 -0.20 11.93 -12.51
C GLU A 217 -1.08 11.22 -13.55
N GLN A 218 -2.38 11.51 -13.52
CA GLN A 218 -3.29 11.08 -14.58
C GLN A 218 -3.30 12.14 -15.67
N PRO A 219 -3.33 11.76 -16.96
CA PRO A 219 -3.50 12.72 -18.03
C PRO A 219 -4.81 13.50 -17.86
N THR A 220 -4.80 14.80 -18.17
CA THR A 220 -5.93 15.75 -18.01
C THR A 220 -7.20 15.37 -18.78
N SER A 221 -7.13 14.35 -19.63
CA SER A 221 -8.25 13.72 -20.32
C SER A 221 -8.26 12.24 -19.95
N CYS A 222 -9.16 11.85 -19.04
CA CYS A 222 -9.51 10.45 -18.85
C CYS A 222 -10.22 9.96 -20.12
N GLY A 223 -9.49 9.29 -21.01
CA GLY A 223 -10.03 8.71 -22.24
C GLY A 223 -11.15 7.70 -21.96
N SER A 224 -11.90 7.36 -23.01
CA SER A 224 -12.95 6.34 -22.95
C SER A 224 -12.41 4.97 -22.53
N VAL A 225 -13.09 4.31 -21.59
CA VAL A 225 -12.85 2.90 -21.27
C VAL A 225 -13.27 2.05 -22.47
N ALA A 226 -12.34 1.31 -23.05
CA ALA A 226 -12.59 0.35 -24.13
C ALA A 226 -12.20 -1.06 -23.68
N TYR A 227 -12.86 -2.07 -24.24
CA TYR A 227 -12.38 -3.44 -24.13
C TYR A 227 -11.01 -3.56 -24.80
N ILE A 228 -10.10 -4.37 -24.23
CA ILE A 228 -8.84 -4.72 -24.91
C ILE A 228 -9.21 -5.60 -26.11
N GLN A 229 -9.25 -5.00 -27.30
CA GLN A 229 -9.26 -5.71 -28.58
C GLN A 229 -8.06 -5.21 -29.37
N ASP A 230 -7.22 -6.13 -29.82
CA ASP A 230 -5.87 -5.90 -30.33
C ASP A 230 -5.76 -5.05 -31.63
N ASP A 231 -6.86 -4.53 -32.19
CA ASP A 231 -6.82 -3.84 -33.49
C ASP A 231 -7.83 -2.69 -33.60
N TYR A 232 -7.66 -1.57 -32.88
CA TYR A 232 -8.51 -0.39 -33.12
C TYR A 232 -7.77 0.93 -33.38
N ARG A 233 -7.86 1.40 -34.63
CA ARG A 233 -7.48 2.74 -35.09
C ARG A 233 -8.58 3.74 -34.74
N GLY A 234 -8.21 4.74 -33.94
CA GLY A 234 -9.02 5.81 -33.34
C GLY A 234 -10.32 6.27 -34.03
N GLY A 235 -11.40 6.31 -33.26
CA GLY A 235 -12.67 6.96 -33.60
C GLY A 235 -12.79 8.35 -32.95
N LYS A 236 -13.14 9.37 -33.74
CA LYS A 236 -13.26 10.77 -33.30
C LYS A 236 -14.55 11.04 -32.48
N PRO A 237 -14.50 11.91 -31.45
CA PRO A 237 -15.53 12.05 -30.41
C PRO A 237 -16.71 12.97 -30.78
N ILE A 238 -17.24 12.89 -32.00
CA ILE A 238 -18.23 13.86 -32.50
C ILE A 238 -19.67 13.47 -32.10
N ALA A 239 -19.94 12.18 -31.91
CA ALA A 239 -21.30 11.67 -31.67
C ALA A 239 -21.86 12.03 -30.28
N SER A 240 -21.03 12.03 -29.24
CA SER A 240 -21.50 12.28 -27.86
C SER A 240 -21.84 13.75 -27.61
N LEU A 241 -21.14 14.67 -28.27
CA LEU A 241 -21.38 16.12 -28.17
C LEU A 241 -22.73 16.50 -28.82
N LEU A 242 -23.07 15.85 -29.94
CA LEU A 242 -24.33 16.09 -30.65
C LEU A 242 -25.55 15.62 -29.85
N LEU A 243 -25.40 14.56 -29.05
CA LEU A 243 -26.48 14.04 -28.22
C LEU A 243 -26.79 14.97 -27.02
N VAL A 244 -25.75 15.55 -26.41
CA VAL A 244 -25.92 16.54 -25.32
C VAL A 244 -26.55 17.83 -25.83
N ILE A 245 -26.10 18.34 -26.99
CA ILE A 245 -26.70 19.52 -27.62
C ILE A 245 -28.18 19.26 -27.98
N GLY A 246 -28.50 18.06 -28.48
CA GLY A 246 -29.88 17.66 -28.77
C GLY A 246 -30.78 17.67 -27.53
N LEU A 247 -30.32 17.13 -26.41
CA LEU A 247 -31.07 17.10 -25.15
C LEU A 247 -31.33 18.49 -24.58
N VAL A 248 -30.35 19.40 -24.68
CA VAL A 248 -30.49 20.79 -24.22
C VAL A 248 -31.54 21.55 -25.04
N ILE A 249 -31.57 21.35 -26.37
CA ILE A 249 -32.55 22.00 -27.25
C ILE A 249 -33.97 21.50 -26.96
N VAL A 250 -34.15 20.21 -26.68
CA VAL A 250 -35.45 19.62 -26.34
C VAL A 250 -35.96 20.15 -24.99
N ALA A 251 -35.08 20.28 -23.99
CA ALA A 251 -35.43 20.81 -22.68
C ALA A 251 -35.79 22.31 -22.70
N LEU A 252 -35.19 23.09 -23.59
CA LEU A 252 -35.52 24.51 -23.76
C LEU A 252 -36.86 24.71 -24.48
N LYS A 253 -37.21 23.83 -25.44
CA LYS A 253 -38.52 23.88 -26.12
C LYS A 253 -39.70 23.45 -25.24
N SER A 254 -39.50 22.56 -24.26
CA SER A 254 -40.57 22.13 -23.36
C SER A 254 -40.95 23.18 -22.32
N LYS A 255 -40.01 24.04 -21.91
CA LYS A 255 -40.28 25.16 -20.97
C LYS A 255 -41.04 26.33 -21.61
N GLY A 256 -40.92 26.53 -22.92
CA GLY A 256 -41.64 27.58 -23.64
C GLY A 256 -43.16 27.38 -23.72
N LYS A 257 -43.65 26.15 -23.52
CA LYS A 257 -45.10 25.85 -23.54
C LYS A 257 -45.79 25.99 -22.17
N ALA A 258 -45.04 26.09 -21.08
CA ALA A 258 -45.59 26.14 -19.72
C ALA A 258 -45.87 27.56 -19.19
N LEU A 259 -45.57 28.60 -19.98
CA LEU A 259 -45.72 30.02 -19.60
C LEU A 259 -46.85 30.75 -20.36
N LEU A 260 -47.68 30.02 -21.11
CA LEU A 260 -48.80 30.56 -21.89
C LEU A 260 -50.14 29.84 -21.65
N SER A 261 -50.32 29.18 -20.49
CA SER A 261 -51.65 28.79 -19.98
C SER A 261 -51.97 29.49 -18.68
#